data_AF-A0A451BWL1-F1
#
_entry.id   AF-A0A451BWL1-F1
#
_cell.length_a   1.000
_cell.length_b   1.000
_cell.length_c   1.000
_cell.angle_alpha   90.00
_cell.angle_beta   90.00
_cell.angle_gamma   90.00
#
_symmetry.space_group_name_H-M   'P 1'
#
loop_
_entity.id
_entity.type
_entity.pdbx_description
1 polymer ?
#
loop_
_entity_poly.entity_id
_entity_poly.type
_entity_poly.pdbx_seq_one_letter_code
_entity_poly.pdbx_strand_id
1 'polypeptide(L)'
;MNPRVKKVAPLSDYRLLIEFTNDEQGIYDCEPLLDFGVFRELKDKSYFGRVRAHDGAVVWPHEQDICPDTLYLDSAKHAESTSPRNGV
;
A
#
# COMPACT_ATOMS: atom_id res chain seq x y z
N MET A 1 -3.26 6.13 17.09
CA MET A 1 -3.05 6.71 15.75
C MET A 1 -2.30 5.66 14.95
N ASN A 2 -2.81 5.27 13.79
CA ASN A 2 -2.17 4.24 12.96
C ASN A 2 -0.88 4.81 12.38
N PRO A 3 0.16 3.98 12.14
CA PRO A 3 1.40 4.45 11.54
C PRO A 3 1.13 4.99 10.13
N ARG A 4 1.93 5.98 9.74
CA ARG A 4 1.78 6.68 8.46
C ARG A 4 2.58 5.97 7.37
N VAL A 5 2.25 6.24 6.11
CA VAL A 5 3.01 5.72 4.97
C VAL A 5 4.35 6.43 4.90
N LYS A 6 5.43 5.65 5.00
CA LYS A 6 6.82 6.11 4.88
C LYS A 6 7.32 5.95 3.44
N LYS A 7 7.04 4.81 2.81
CA LYS A 7 7.31 4.55 1.39
C LYS A 7 6.20 3.71 0.77
N VAL A 8 6.08 3.80 -0.56
CA VAL A 8 5.20 2.96 -1.35
C VAL A 8 5.90 2.54 -2.64
N ALA A 9 5.69 1.30 -3.05
CA ALA A 9 6.12 0.79 -4.34
C ALA A 9 4.95 0.05 -5.02
N PRO A 10 4.73 0.29 -6.32
CA PRO A 10 3.73 -0.46 -7.08
C PRO A 10 4.22 -1.90 -7.31
N LEU A 11 3.31 -2.86 -7.17
CA LEU A 11 3.53 -4.27 -7.48
C LEU A 11 2.66 -4.69 -8.68
N SER A 12 2.88 -5.93 -9.14
CA SER A 12 1.98 -6.59 -10.08
C SER A 12 0.56 -6.72 -9.51
N ASP A 13 -0.41 -6.87 -10.41
CA ASP A 13 -1.82 -7.11 -10.05
C ASP A 13 -2.46 -5.95 -9.28
N TYR A 14 -2.05 -4.70 -9.56
CA TYR A 14 -2.58 -3.50 -8.89
C TYR A 14 -2.43 -3.52 -7.37
N ARG A 15 -1.37 -4.17 -6.88
CA ARG A 15 -1.02 -4.19 -5.47
C ARG A 15 0.01 -3.11 -5.15
N LEU A 16 0.03 -2.67 -3.91
CA LEU A 16 1.00 -1.72 -3.38
C LEU A 16 1.76 -2.36 -2.24
N LEU A 17 3.09 -2.29 -2.30
CA LEU A 17 3.94 -2.54 -1.14
C LEU A 17 4.09 -1.23 -0.37
N ILE A 18 3.73 -1.25 0.91
CA ILE A 18 3.70 -0.06 1.75
C ILE A 18 4.64 -0.30 2.92
N GLU A 19 5.61 0.60 3.10
CA GLU A 19 6.45 0.68 4.29
C GLU A 19 5.85 1.75 5.20
N PHE A 20 5.50 1.37 6.43
CA PHE A 20 4.94 2.28 7.42
C PHE A 20 6.04 2.90 8.29
N THR A 21 5.71 3.98 9.01
CA THR A 21 6.66 4.69 9.88
C THR A 21 7.17 3.88 11.07
N ASN A 22 6.53 2.76 11.38
CA ASN A 22 6.96 1.81 12.41
C ASN A 22 7.73 0.61 11.85
N ASP A 23 8.24 0.74 10.62
CA ASP A 23 8.98 -0.27 9.86
C ASP A 23 8.19 -1.55 9.53
N GLU A 24 6.90 -1.61 9.85
CA GLU A 24 6.01 -2.64 9.30
C GLU A 24 5.84 -2.46 7.79
N GLN A 25 5.69 -3.59 7.10
CA GLN A 25 5.37 -3.63 5.69
C GLN A 25 4.01 -4.30 5.48
N GLY A 26 3.19 -3.70 4.62
CA GLY A 26 1.89 -4.23 4.24
C GLY A 26 1.74 -4.26 2.73
N ILE A 27 1.01 -5.25 2.23
CA ILE A 27 0.56 -5.31 0.84
C ILE A 27 -0.90 -4.90 0.80
N TYR A 28 -1.21 -3.84 0.06
CA TYR A 28 -2.57 -3.36 -0.14
C TYR A 28 -3.05 -3.69 -1.56
N ASP A 29 -4.26 -4.26 -1.67
CA ASP A 29 -4.86 -4.62 -2.95
C ASP A 29 -5.76 -3.50 -3.46
N CYS A 30 -5.42 -2.91 -4.61
CA CYS A 30 -6.21 -1.84 -5.20
C CYS A 30 -7.22 -2.36 -6.24
N GLU A 31 -7.26 -3.67 -6.52
CA GLU A 31 -8.17 -4.27 -7.49
C GLU A 31 -9.65 -3.92 -7.24
N PRO A 32 -10.19 -3.97 -6.00
CA PRO A 32 -11.58 -3.59 -5.74
C PRO A 32 -11.84 -2.08 -5.94
N LEU A 33 -10.79 -1.24 -5.89
CA LEU A 33 -10.92 0.20 -6.13
C LEU A 33 -10.99 0.53 -7.62
N LEU A 34 -10.49 -0.33 -8.51
CA LEU A 34 -10.37 -0.03 -9.93
C LEU A 34 -11.70 0.28 -10.62
N ASP A 35 -12.83 -0.18 -10.09
CA ASP A 35 -14.16 0.14 -10.62
C ASP A 35 -14.88 1.26 -9.85
N PHE A 36 -14.18 1.91 -8.91
CA PHE A 36 -14.76 2.93 -8.04
C PHE A 36 -14.35 4.35 -8.46
N GLY A 37 -15.30 5.09 -9.04
CA GLY A 37 -15.18 6.54 -9.25
C GLY A 37 -13.87 6.99 -9.91
N VAL A 38 -13.09 7.81 -9.19
CA VAL A 38 -11.81 8.40 -9.63
C VAL A 38 -10.67 7.37 -9.73
N PHE A 39 -10.78 6.22 -9.10
CA PHE A 39 -9.74 5.18 -9.11
C PHE A 39 -9.75 4.35 -10.41
N ARG A 40 -10.70 4.58 -11.32
CA ARG A 40 -10.72 3.92 -12.64
C ARG A 40 -9.49 4.21 -13.49
N GLU A 41 -8.83 5.35 -13.25
CA GLU A 41 -7.56 5.70 -13.89
C GLU A 41 -6.42 4.75 -13.49
N LEU A 42 -6.50 4.12 -12.32
CA LEU A 42 -5.53 3.14 -11.85
C LEU A 42 -5.52 1.86 -12.70
N LYS A 43 -6.54 1.62 -13.54
CA LYS A 43 -6.53 0.53 -14.52
C LYS A 43 -5.41 0.69 -15.55
N ASP A 44 -4.94 1.92 -15.79
CA ASP A 44 -3.73 2.12 -16.59
C ASP A 44 -2.50 1.82 -15.74
N LYS A 45 -1.79 0.74 -16.08
CA LYS A 45 -0.59 0.30 -15.34
C LYS A 45 0.52 1.36 -15.31
N SER A 46 0.64 2.17 -16.37
CA SER A 46 1.64 3.24 -16.44
C SER A 46 1.30 4.38 -15.49
N TYR A 47 0.00 4.68 -15.34
CA TYR A 47 -0.52 5.63 -14.36
C TYR A 47 -0.42 5.10 -12.93
N PHE A 48 -0.82 3.85 -12.69
CA PHE A 48 -0.70 3.18 -11.40
C PHE A 48 0.74 3.21 -10.88
N GLY A 49 1.72 2.97 -11.76
CA GLY A 49 3.14 3.02 -11.44
C GLY A 49 3.67 4.39 -11.00
N ARG A 50 2.88 5.47 -11.15
CA ARG A 50 3.24 6.83 -10.67
C ARG A 50 2.88 7.07 -9.22
N VAL A 51 2.44 6.03 -8.51
CA VAL A 51 2.14 6.06 -7.09
C VAL A 51 3.32 6.61 -6.27
N ARG A 52 3.02 7.45 -5.29
CA ARG A 52 4.03 8.04 -4.40
C ARG A 52 3.48 8.23 -2.99
N ALA A 53 4.36 8.19 -2.00
CA ALA A 53 4.02 8.50 -0.63
C ALA A 53 4.07 10.03 -0.43
N HIS A 54 3.01 10.62 0.11
CA HIS A 54 2.94 12.06 0.40
C HIS A 54 2.10 12.32 1.64
N ASP A 55 2.61 13.17 2.54
CA ASP A 55 1.97 13.53 3.83
C ASP A 55 1.51 12.32 4.68
N GLY A 56 2.23 11.20 4.57
CA GLY A 56 1.87 9.97 5.26
C GLY A 56 0.74 9.18 4.62
N ALA A 57 0.28 9.54 3.42
CA ALA A 57 -0.70 8.82 2.59
C ALA A 57 -0.07 8.31 1.29
N VAL A 58 -0.84 7.52 0.53
CA VAL A 58 -0.49 7.17 -0.85
C VAL A 58 -1.25 8.08 -1.79
N VAL A 59 -0.57 8.67 -2.78
CA VAL A 59 -1.17 9.59 -3.75
C VAL A 59 -0.76 9.29 -5.19
N TRP A 60 -1.59 9.71 -6.14
CA TRP A 60 -1.33 9.72 -7.58
C TRP A 60 -1.32 11.15 -8.16
N PRO A 61 -0.87 11.34 -9.42
CA PRO A 61 -0.75 12.67 -10.01
C PRO A 61 -2.06 13.47 -10.13
N HIS A 62 -3.22 12.84 -10.32
CA HIS A 62 -4.52 13.50 -10.46
C HIS A 62 -5.29 13.57 -9.13
N GLU A 63 -4.59 13.85 -8.04
CA GLU A 63 -5.20 14.10 -6.71
C GLU A 63 -5.96 12.91 -6.11
N GLN A 64 -5.82 11.69 -6.65
CA GLN A 64 -6.29 10.50 -5.95
C GLN A 64 -5.35 10.19 -4.80
N ASP A 65 -5.92 9.98 -3.62
CA ASP A 65 -5.21 9.55 -2.44
C ASP A 65 -5.94 8.41 -1.73
N ILE A 66 -5.18 7.60 -0.99
CA ILE A 66 -5.72 6.60 -0.08
C ILE A 66 -5.20 6.92 1.32
N CYS A 67 -6.14 7.08 2.25
CA CYS A 67 -5.85 7.37 3.64
C CYS A 67 -4.94 6.29 4.26
N PRO A 68 -3.92 6.68 5.03
CA PRO A 68 -3.03 5.75 5.74
C PRO A 68 -3.76 4.79 6.67
N ASP A 69 -4.84 5.22 7.31
CA ASP A 69 -5.62 4.38 8.20
C ASP A 69 -6.23 3.20 7.44
N THR A 70 -6.79 3.43 6.25
CA THR A 70 -7.28 2.37 5.34
C THR A 70 -6.13 1.45 4.93
N LEU A 71 -5.03 2.04 4.46
CA LEU A 71 -3.86 1.26 4.03
C LEU A 71 -3.33 0.38 5.14
N TYR A 72 -3.25 0.86 6.39
CA TYR A 72 -2.75 0.08 7.52
C TYR A 72 -3.72 -0.98 8.03
N LEU A 73 -5.02 -0.73 7.98
CA LEU A 73 -6.04 -1.67 8.46
C LEU A 73 -6.31 -2.79 7.47
N ASP A 74 -6.31 -2.47 6.18
CA ASP A 74 -6.71 -3.39 5.11
C ASP A 74 -5.51 -4.03 4.41
N SER A 75 -4.30 -3.52 4.61
CA SER A 75 -3.10 -4.20 4.11
C SER A 75 -2.88 -5.55 4.79
N ALA A 76 -2.54 -6.53 3.97
CA ALA A 76 -2.01 -7.80 4.43
C ALA A 76 -0.59 -7.57 4.96
N LYS A 77 -0.46 -7.51 6.29
CA LYS A 77 0.83 -7.42 6.96
C LYS A 77 1.45 -8.80 7.00
N HIS A 78 2.64 -8.91 6.45
CA HIS A 78 3.48 -10.06 6.76
C HIS A 78 4.09 -9.79 8.12
N ALA A 79 3.44 -10.29 9.18
CA ALA A 79 4.17 -10.55 10.40
C ALA A 79 5.27 -11.53 10.01
N GLU A 80 6.52 -11.10 10.05
CA GLU A 80 7.63 -12.03 10.08
C GLU A 80 7.28 -13.07 11.13
N SER A 81 6.92 -14.27 10.66
CA SER A 81 6.82 -15.43 11.52
C SER A 81 8.24 -15.63 12.02
N THR A 82 8.50 -15.08 13.21
CA THR A 82 9.64 -15.46 14.03
C THR A 82 9.49 -16.97 14.17
N SER A 83 10.20 -17.72 13.34
CA SER A 83 10.52 -19.09 13.65
C SER A 83 11.69 -18.98 14.62
N PRO A 84 11.51 -19.20 15.94
CA PRO A 84 12.64 -19.63 16.73
C PRO A 84 13.02 -20.99 16.15
N ARG A 85 14.04 -21.03 15.29
CA ARG A 85 14.65 -22.29 14.90
C ARG A 85 15.48 -22.75 16.10
N ASN A 86 14.77 -23.33 17.07
CA ASN A 86 15.32 -23.98 18.24
C ASN A 86 15.58 -25.45 17.88
N GLY A 87 16.82 -25.90 18.07
CA GLY A 87 17.23 -27.30 18.22
C GLY A 87 17.38 -28.12 16.93
N VAL A 88 18.63 -28.45 16.56
CA VAL A 88 19.25 -29.77 16.81
C VAL A 88 20.74 -29.58 17.03
#